data_AF-A0A348YC21-F1
#
_entry.id   AF-A0A348YC21-F1
#
_cell.length_a   1.000
_cell.length_b   1.000
_cell.length_c   1.000
_cell.angle_alpha   90.00
_cell.angle_beta   90.00
_cell.angle_gamma   90.00
#
_symmetry.space_group_name_H-M   'P 1'
#
loop_
_entity.id
_entity.type
_entity.pdbx_description
1 polymer ?
#
loop_
_entity_poly.entity_id
_entity_poly.type
_entity_poly.pdbx_seq_one_letter_code
_entity_poly.pdbx_strand_id
1 'polypeptide(L)'
;DSLSAHEMQAKQAAHSSGVTARISQRTNLDDSQSISSYFVVATRALNRKPEAIDLLKEVMEHSVFTEHDRIKEILQQRQAGWQSNLAGSGHSYAMQTASRGMSRQAQLEYVRSGLPALNALKDFLNHASSDDAQWDKLATSLMDLHQRLISLPKHAVIICEAEQTERLSNLIVESWKDSQAPKIAEQ
;
A
#
# COMPACT_ATOMS: atom_id res chain seq x y z
N ASP A 1 11.12 12.92 14.52
CA ASP A 1 10.98 11.73 15.37
C ASP A 1 10.68 10.52 14.51
N SER A 2 11.67 9.67 14.24
CA SER A 2 11.48 8.44 13.46
C SER A 2 11.63 7.25 14.41
N LEU A 3 10.52 6.73 14.90
CA LEU A 3 10.47 5.41 15.54
C LEU A 3 11.17 4.41 14.62
N SER A 4 12.06 3.58 15.16
CA SER A 4 12.61 2.44 14.43
C SER A 4 11.49 1.48 14.03
N ALA A 5 11.74 0.62 13.03
CA ALA A 5 10.76 -0.37 12.59
C ALA A 5 10.24 -1.25 13.74
N HIS A 6 11.10 -1.61 14.71
CA HIS A 6 10.72 -2.40 15.88
C HIS A 6 9.85 -1.62 16.88
N GLU A 7 10.18 -0.35 17.14
CA GLU A 7 9.36 0.50 18.00
C GLU A 7 7.98 0.75 17.37
N MET A 8 7.94 0.93 16.05
CA MET A 8 6.68 1.07 15.32
C MET A 8 5.83 -0.21 15.37
N GLN A 9 6.45 -1.39 15.28
CA GLN A 9 5.75 -2.68 15.46
C GLN A 9 5.21 -2.84 16.89
N ALA A 10 6.00 -2.50 17.91
CA ALA A 10 5.56 -2.56 19.30
C ALA A 10 4.37 -1.61 19.56
N LYS A 11 4.43 -0.39 19.02
CA LYS A 11 3.32 0.57 19.07
C LYS A 11 2.08 0.04 18.38
N GLN A 12 2.22 -0.54 17.18
CA GLN A 12 1.09 -1.15 16.47
C GLN A 12 0.43 -2.26 17.29
N ALA A 13 1.22 -3.16 17.90
CA ALA A 13 0.72 -4.26 18.73
C ALA A 13 0.05 -3.79 20.04
N ALA A 14 0.51 -2.68 20.61
CA ALA A 14 -0.04 -2.13 21.86
C ALA A 14 -1.42 -1.47 21.66
N HIS A 15 -1.69 -0.94 20.47
CA HIS A 15 -2.88 -0.12 20.21
C HIS A 15 -3.84 -0.74 19.19
N SER A 16 -3.42 -1.73 18.39
CA SER A 16 -4.23 -2.30 17.31
C SER A 16 -3.87 -3.76 16.99
N SER A 17 -4.61 -4.38 16.07
CA SER A 17 -4.23 -5.65 15.44
C SER A 17 -3.26 -5.49 14.26
N GLY A 18 -2.57 -4.34 14.17
CA GLY A 18 -1.73 -3.96 13.04
C GLY A 18 -2.46 -3.12 11.99
N VAL A 19 -1.66 -2.47 11.14
CA VAL A 19 -2.14 -1.64 10.03
C VAL A 19 -1.91 -2.36 8.71
N THR A 20 -2.91 -2.34 7.83
CA THR A 20 -2.86 -2.93 6.50
C THR A 20 -3.05 -1.86 5.45
N ALA A 21 -2.38 -2.03 4.30
CA ALA A 21 -2.56 -1.19 3.12
C ALA A 21 -2.83 -2.08 1.91
N ARG A 22 -3.86 -1.76 1.12
CA ARG A 22 -4.23 -2.53 -0.06
C ARG A 22 -4.84 -1.64 -1.13
N ILE A 23 -4.71 -2.06 -2.39
CA ILE A 23 -5.43 -1.45 -3.50
C ILE A 23 -6.71 -2.26 -3.72
N SER A 24 -7.85 -1.58 -3.76
CA SER A 24 -9.15 -2.14 -4.09
C SER A 24 -9.58 -1.60 -5.45
N GLN A 25 -9.58 -2.46 -6.46
CA GLN A 25 -9.96 -2.08 -7.83
C GLN A 25 -11.20 -2.85 -8.27
N ARG A 26 -12.03 -2.19 -9.08
CA ARG A 26 -13.23 -2.75 -9.69
C ARG A 26 -13.35 -2.26 -11.12
N THR A 27 -13.65 -3.16 -12.04
CA THR A 27 -14.08 -2.84 -13.40
C THR A 27 -15.51 -2.30 -13.34
N ASN A 28 -15.80 -1.23 -14.09
CA ASN A 28 -17.15 -0.70 -14.18
C ASN A 28 -18.07 -1.68 -14.91
N LEU A 29 -19.35 -1.70 -14.53
CA LEU A 29 -20.34 -2.64 -15.08
C LEU A 29 -20.61 -2.37 -16.56
N ASP A 30 -20.63 -1.09 -16.94
CA ASP A 30 -21.02 -0.66 -18.29
C ASP A 30 -19.85 -0.55 -19.27
N ASP A 31 -18.61 -0.53 -18.77
CA ASP A 31 -17.40 -0.40 -19.59
C ASP A 31 -16.23 -1.19 -18.98
N SER A 32 -15.80 -2.23 -19.69
CA SER A 32 -14.68 -3.09 -19.30
C SER A 32 -13.32 -2.39 -19.30
N GLN A 33 -13.20 -1.25 -19.98
CA GLN A 33 -11.98 -0.43 -20.02
C GLN A 33 -11.93 0.63 -18.93
N SER A 34 -13.06 0.85 -18.24
CA SER A 34 -13.15 1.80 -17.14
C SER A 34 -13.05 1.10 -15.79
N ILE A 35 -12.28 1.68 -14.88
CA ILE A 35 -12.03 1.12 -13.54
C ILE A 35 -12.17 2.18 -12.46
N SER A 36 -12.66 1.75 -11.30
CA SER A 36 -12.61 2.52 -10.05
C SER A 36 -11.55 1.90 -9.14
N SER A 37 -10.70 2.73 -8.53
CA SER A 37 -9.59 2.29 -7.68
C SER A 37 -9.53 3.08 -6.38
N TYR A 38 -9.33 2.37 -5.27
CA TYR A 38 -9.13 2.96 -3.95
C TYR A 38 -7.85 2.41 -3.34
N PHE A 39 -7.05 3.28 -2.76
CA PHE A 39 -6.00 2.87 -1.82
C PHE A 39 -6.61 2.86 -0.42
N VAL A 40 -6.66 1.69 0.19
CA VAL A 40 -7.32 1.45 1.47
C VAL A 40 -6.27 1.15 2.52
N VAL A 41 -6.16 2.03 3.51
CA VAL A 41 -5.42 1.77 4.75
C VAL A 41 -6.42 1.46 5.85
N ALA A 42 -6.22 0.35 6.56
CA ALA A 42 -7.17 -0.12 7.55
C ALA A 42 -6.46 -0.66 8.79
N THR A 43 -7.07 -0.43 9.95
CA THR A 43 -6.67 -0.99 11.25
C THR A 43 -7.90 -1.51 11.97
N ARG A 44 -7.70 -2.39 12.95
CA ARG A 44 -8.74 -2.85 13.87
C ARG A 44 -8.22 -2.72 15.29
N ALA A 45 -9.08 -2.24 16.19
CA ALA A 45 -8.73 -2.02 17.58
C ALA A 45 -9.96 -2.17 18.47
N LEU A 46 -9.74 -2.30 19.79
CA LEU A 46 -10.80 -2.25 20.77
C LEU A 46 -11.30 -0.81 20.92
N ASN A 47 -12.60 -0.60 21.16
CA ASN A 47 -13.18 0.75 21.32
C ASN A 47 -12.52 1.61 22.41
N ARG A 48 -11.91 0.97 23.42
CA ARG A 48 -11.14 1.63 24.48
C ARG A 48 -9.73 2.07 24.07
N LYS A 49 -9.32 1.81 22.82
CA LYS A 49 -8.00 2.12 22.25
C LYS A 49 -8.12 3.13 21.10
N PRO A 50 -8.56 4.36 21.36
CA PRO A 50 -8.71 5.38 20.32
C PRO A 50 -7.37 5.77 19.68
N GLU A 51 -6.23 5.45 20.32
CA GLU A 51 -4.89 5.72 19.78
C GLU A 51 -4.63 4.99 18.46
N ALA A 52 -5.42 3.97 18.12
CA ALA A 52 -5.36 3.32 16.82
C ALA A 52 -5.72 4.25 15.64
N ILE A 53 -6.53 5.29 15.89
CA ILE A 53 -6.88 6.30 14.88
C ILE A 53 -5.63 7.09 14.50
N ASP A 54 -4.93 7.63 15.50
CA ASP A 54 -3.70 8.41 15.28
C ASP A 54 -2.57 7.55 14.75
N LEU A 55 -2.48 6.28 15.19
CA LEU A 55 -1.54 5.30 14.63
C LEU A 55 -1.76 5.10 13.12
N LEU A 56 -3.02 5.00 12.66
CA LEU A 56 -3.32 4.87 11.24
C LEU A 56 -2.93 6.12 10.46
N LYS A 57 -3.21 7.31 11.01
CA LYS A 57 -2.77 8.60 10.44
C LYS A 57 -1.24 8.66 10.33
N GLU A 58 -0.54 8.31 11.40
CA GLU A 58 0.93 8.28 11.44
C GLU A 58 1.51 7.35 10.39
N VAL A 59 1.01 6.11 10.26
CA VAL A 59 1.45 5.18 9.20
C VAL A 59 1.21 5.76 7.81
N MET A 60 0.07 6.44 7.62
CA MET A 60 -0.27 7.01 6.32
C MET A 60 0.60 8.22 5.97
N GLU A 61 0.84 9.14 6.91
CA GLU A 61 1.56 10.39 6.67
C GLU A 61 3.08 10.26 6.78
N HIS A 62 3.57 9.34 7.62
CA HIS A 62 4.99 9.21 7.94
C HIS A 62 5.49 7.82 7.53
N SER A 63 6.15 7.76 6.38
CA SER A 63 6.81 6.54 5.87
C SER A 63 8.28 6.82 5.58
N VAL A 64 9.15 5.88 5.94
CA VAL A 64 10.60 6.00 5.74
C VAL A 64 11.00 5.25 4.47
N PHE A 65 11.48 5.99 3.47
CA PHE A 65 11.97 5.42 2.21
C PHE A 65 13.50 5.46 2.06
N THR A 66 14.20 5.96 3.08
CA THR A 66 15.66 6.11 3.09
C THR A 66 16.40 4.86 3.59
N GLU A 67 15.69 3.88 4.15
CA GLU A 67 16.27 2.61 4.62
C GLU A 67 16.46 1.63 3.45
N HIS A 68 17.48 1.86 2.62
CA HIS A 68 17.71 1.03 1.42
C HIS A 68 17.92 -0.45 1.72
N ASP A 69 18.66 -0.78 2.80
CA ASP A 69 18.86 -2.17 3.21
C ASP A 69 17.54 -2.89 3.50
N ARG A 70 16.60 -2.19 4.14
CA ARG A 70 15.28 -2.72 4.45
C ARG A 70 14.43 -2.88 3.19
N ILE A 71 14.46 -1.91 2.28
CA ILE A 71 13.77 -1.99 0.98
C ILE A 71 14.31 -3.19 0.19
N LYS A 72 15.63 -3.36 0.14
CA LYS A 72 16.31 -4.47 -0.54
C LYS A 72 15.89 -5.82 0.03
N GLU A 73 15.90 -5.96 1.35
CA GLU A 73 15.45 -7.18 2.04
C GLU A 73 14.00 -7.54 1.66
N ILE A 74 13.09 -6.57 1.69
CA ILE A 74 11.67 -6.77 1.35
C ILE A 74 11.52 -7.21 -0.11
N LEU A 75 12.25 -6.58 -1.05
CA LEU A 75 12.19 -6.96 -2.47
C LEU A 75 12.78 -8.35 -2.73
N GLN A 76 13.85 -8.73 -2.03
CA GLN A 76 14.43 -10.07 -2.10
C GLN A 76 13.48 -11.13 -1.54
N GLN A 77 12.85 -10.87 -0.38
CA GLN A 77 11.81 -11.74 0.17
C GLN A 77 10.64 -11.92 -0.79
N ARG A 78 10.21 -10.83 -1.45
CA ARG A 78 9.15 -10.87 -2.47
C ARG A 78 9.56 -11.70 -3.68
N GLN A 79 10.77 -11.54 -4.19
CA GLN A 79 11.32 -12.32 -5.30
C GLN A 79 11.34 -13.82 -4.95
N ALA A 80 11.88 -14.18 -3.79
CA ALA A 80 11.97 -15.56 -3.33
C ALA A 80 10.58 -16.20 -3.14
N GLY A 81 9.65 -15.47 -2.51
CA GLY A 81 8.26 -15.92 -2.33
C GLY A 81 7.56 -16.16 -3.68
N TRP A 82 7.74 -15.27 -4.65
CA TRP A 82 7.21 -15.47 -6.01
C TRP A 82 7.84 -16.66 -6.73
N GLN A 83 9.16 -16.85 -6.63
CA GLN A 83 9.84 -17.98 -7.26
C GLN A 83 9.39 -19.32 -6.67
N SER A 84 9.25 -19.40 -5.35
CA SER A 84 8.76 -20.60 -4.65
C SER A 84 7.33 -20.96 -5.08
N ASN A 85 6.46 -19.96 -5.20
CA ASN A 85 5.06 -20.16 -5.56
C ASN A 85 4.82 -20.36 -7.07
N LEU A 86 5.82 -20.12 -7.92
CA LEU A 86 5.66 -20.13 -9.38
C LEU A 86 5.21 -21.50 -9.89
N ALA A 87 5.85 -22.58 -9.43
CA ALA A 87 5.50 -23.94 -9.83
C ALA A 87 4.08 -24.33 -9.38
N GLY A 88 3.69 -23.92 -8.16
CA GLY A 88 2.36 -24.22 -7.61
C GLY A 88 1.23 -23.36 -8.20
N SER A 89 1.54 -22.19 -8.77
CA SER A 89 0.55 -21.20 -9.24
C SER A 89 0.48 -21.08 -10.77
N GLY A 90 0.99 -22.08 -11.51
CA GLY A 90 1.06 -22.03 -12.98
C GLY A 90 -0.30 -21.80 -13.66
N HIS A 91 -1.37 -22.42 -13.15
CA HIS A 91 -2.72 -22.22 -13.68
C HIS A 91 -3.19 -20.76 -13.52
N SER A 92 -2.88 -20.12 -12.39
CA SER A 92 -3.26 -18.73 -12.11
C SER A 92 -2.57 -17.77 -13.07
N TYR A 93 -1.27 -17.97 -13.31
CA TYR A 93 -0.53 -17.16 -14.28
C TYR A 93 -1.00 -17.40 -15.72
N ALA A 94 -1.32 -18.64 -16.09
CA ALA A 94 -1.87 -18.95 -17.41
C ALA A 94 -3.22 -18.27 -17.62
N MET A 95 -4.12 -18.37 -16.64
CA MET A 95 -5.43 -17.70 -16.67
C MET A 95 -5.30 -16.19 -16.75
N GLN A 96 -4.46 -15.57 -15.91
CA GLN A 96 -4.21 -14.13 -15.94
C GLN A 96 -3.63 -13.69 -17.30
N THR A 97 -2.70 -14.47 -17.86
CA THR A 97 -2.09 -14.18 -19.16
C THR A 97 -3.10 -14.29 -20.29
N ALA A 98 -3.99 -15.28 -20.25
CA ALA A 98 -5.04 -15.47 -21.25
C ALA A 98 -6.12 -14.37 -21.17
N SER A 99 -6.50 -13.96 -19.95
CA SER A 99 -7.55 -12.96 -19.72
C SER A 99 -7.06 -11.51 -19.73
N ARG A 100 -5.75 -11.26 -19.87
CA ARG A 100 -5.13 -9.92 -19.75
C ARG A 100 -5.77 -8.82 -20.62
N GLY A 101 -6.39 -9.18 -21.75
CA GLY A 101 -7.03 -8.25 -22.68
C GLY A 101 -8.53 -8.04 -22.45
N MET A 102 -9.13 -8.72 -21.47
CA MET A 102 -10.59 -8.73 -21.30
C MET A 102 -11.13 -7.49 -20.57
N SER A 103 -10.29 -6.84 -19.76
CA SER A 103 -10.63 -5.59 -19.08
C SER A 103 -9.38 -4.79 -18.75
N ARG A 104 -9.55 -3.49 -18.46
CA ARG A 104 -8.45 -2.63 -18.01
C ARG A 104 -7.88 -3.12 -16.68
N GLN A 105 -8.71 -3.67 -15.79
CA GLN A 105 -8.26 -4.28 -14.54
C GLN A 105 -7.39 -5.52 -14.80
N ALA A 106 -7.82 -6.44 -15.67
CA ALA A 106 -7.04 -7.64 -16.01
C ALA A 106 -5.69 -7.29 -16.62
N GLN A 107 -5.63 -6.24 -17.45
CA GLN A 107 -4.39 -5.72 -18.00
C GLN A 107 -3.46 -5.18 -16.91
N LEU A 108 -3.98 -4.39 -15.97
CA LEU A 108 -3.20 -3.85 -14.85
C LEU A 108 -2.68 -4.97 -13.94
N GLU A 109 -3.52 -5.94 -13.58
CA GLU A 109 -3.11 -7.09 -12.79
C GLU A 109 -2.00 -7.87 -13.50
N TYR A 110 -2.14 -8.15 -14.78
CA TYR A 110 -1.09 -8.83 -15.56
C TYR A 110 0.25 -8.08 -15.52
N VAL A 111 0.24 -6.75 -15.67
CA VAL A 111 1.46 -5.93 -15.69
C VAL A 111 2.05 -5.71 -14.29
N ARG A 112 1.23 -5.70 -13.22
CA ARG A 112 1.65 -5.32 -11.87
C ARG A 112 1.84 -6.50 -10.90
N SER A 113 1.22 -7.64 -11.15
CA SER A 113 1.36 -8.85 -10.33
C SER A 113 1.62 -10.14 -11.12
N GLY A 114 1.56 -10.09 -12.45
CA GLY A 114 1.84 -11.25 -13.30
C GLY A 114 3.32 -11.48 -13.59
N LEU A 115 3.59 -12.42 -14.51
CA LEU A 115 4.95 -12.76 -14.95
C LEU A 115 5.80 -11.57 -15.43
N PRO A 116 5.25 -10.55 -16.13
CA PRO A 116 6.02 -9.36 -16.47
C PRO A 116 6.56 -8.61 -15.24
N ALA A 117 5.77 -8.53 -14.16
CA ALA A 117 6.19 -7.89 -12.93
C ALA A 117 7.30 -8.68 -12.23
N LEU A 118 7.25 -10.02 -12.28
CA LEU A 118 8.34 -10.88 -11.78
C LEU A 118 9.64 -10.65 -12.53
N ASN A 119 9.57 -10.55 -13.87
CA ASN A 119 10.75 -10.25 -14.67
C ASN A 119 11.30 -8.85 -14.34
N ALA A 120 10.43 -7.83 -14.28
CA ALA A 120 10.85 -6.48 -13.90
C ALA A 120 11.51 -6.43 -12.52
N LEU A 121 11.00 -7.18 -11.53
CA LEU A 121 11.61 -7.28 -10.20
C LEU A 121 12.99 -7.94 -10.25
N LYS A 122 13.13 -9.04 -11.00
CA LYS A 122 14.43 -9.73 -11.19
C LYS A 122 15.44 -8.82 -11.87
N ASP A 123 15.02 -8.15 -12.94
CA ASP A 123 15.88 -7.24 -13.69
C ASP A 123 16.30 -6.08 -12.80
N PHE A 124 15.38 -5.45 -12.07
CA PHE A 124 15.71 -4.40 -11.12
C PHE A 124 16.74 -4.86 -10.08
N LEU A 125 16.52 -6.02 -9.43
CA LEU A 125 17.45 -6.55 -8.42
C LEU A 125 18.84 -6.87 -8.99
N ASN A 126 18.91 -7.34 -10.24
CA ASN A 126 20.17 -7.60 -10.94
C ASN A 126 20.92 -6.28 -11.21
N HIS A 127 20.25 -5.26 -11.73
CA HIS A 127 20.89 -3.96 -11.99
C HIS A 127 21.31 -3.27 -10.69
N ALA A 128 20.44 -3.26 -9.68
CA ALA A 128 20.67 -2.64 -8.38
C ALA A 128 21.70 -3.39 -7.51
N SER A 129 22.18 -4.57 -7.95
CA SER A 129 23.31 -5.26 -7.34
C SER A 129 24.67 -4.64 -7.69
N SER A 130 24.73 -3.89 -8.78
CA SER A 130 25.96 -3.29 -9.33
C SER A 130 25.93 -1.76 -9.39
N ASP A 131 24.78 -1.15 -9.09
CA ASP A 131 24.57 0.30 -9.14
C ASP A 131 23.65 0.74 -7.99
N ASP A 132 24.26 1.25 -6.92
CA ASP A 132 23.52 1.70 -5.74
C ASP A 132 22.58 2.89 -6.03
N ALA A 133 22.85 3.66 -7.09
CA ALA A 133 21.98 4.78 -7.50
C ALA A 133 20.58 4.32 -7.92
N GLN A 134 20.38 3.03 -8.21
CA GLN A 134 19.05 2.46 -8.45
C GLN A 134 18.18 2.45 -7.19
N TRP A 135 18.78 2.29 -6.01
CA TRP A 135 18.07 2.34 -4.73
C TRP A 135 17.61 3.76 -4.42
N ASP A 136 18.47 4.76 -4.66
CA ASP A 136 18.11 6.19 -4.52
C ASP A 136 16.93 6.57 -5.42
N LYS A 137 16.96 6.13 -6.68
CA LYS A 137 15.87 6.37 -7.65
C LYS A 137 14.56 5.72 -7.21
N LEU A 138 14.63 4.48 -6.69
CA LEU A 138 13.46 3.78 -6.17
C LEU A 138 12.91 4.50 -4.94
N ALA A 139 13.76 4.87 -3.98
CA ALA A 139 13.39 5.59 -2.77
C ALA A 139 12.70 6.93 -3.11
N THR A 140 13.27 7.69 -4.04
CA THR A 140 12.70 8.95 -4.53
C THR A 140 11.32 8.71 -5.17
N SER A 141 11.20 7.69 -6.03
CA SER A 141 9.93 7.36 -6.69
C SER A 141 8.85 6.91 -5.70
N LEU A 142 9.23 6.18 -4.65
CA LEU A 142 8.32 5.76 -3.58
C LEU A 142 7.87 6.95 -2.73
N MET A 143 8.78 7.89 -2.45
CA MET A 143 8.45 9.13 -1.75
C MET A 143 7.49 9.99 -2.58
N ASP A 144 7.73 10.16 -3.87
CA ASP A 144 6.84 10.89 -4.78
C ASP A 144 5.46 10.23 -4.87
N LEU A 145 5.41 8.89 -4.97
CA LEU A 145 4.17 8.14 -4.95
C LEU A 145 3.42 8.32 -3.62
N HIS A 146 4.13 8.26 -2.50
CA HIS A 146 3.56 8.47 -1.17
C HIS A 146 2.95 9.87 -1.03
N GLN A 147 3.66 10.92 -1.47
CA GLN A 147 3.14 12.29 -1.49
C GLN A 147 1.87 12.43 -2.33
N ARG A 148 1.83 11.79 -3.50
CA ARG A 148 0.61 11.73 -4.34
C ARG A 148 -0.53 10.97 -3.65
N LEU A 149 -0.25 9.90 -2.92
CA LEU A 149 -1.28 9.13 -2.22
C LEU A 149 -1.87 9.91 -1.04
N ILE A 150 -1.04 10.56 -0.21
CA ILE A 150 -1.53 11.29 0.97
C ILE A 150 -2.23 12.60 0.61
N SER A 151 -2.02 13.13 -0.60
CA SER A 151 -2.75 14.31 -1.11
C SER A 151 -4.13 13.98 -1.68
N LEU A 152 -4.45 12.71 -1.91
CA LEU A 152 -5.78 12.33 -2.40
C LEU A 152 -6.90 12.65 -1.38
N PRO A 153 -8.13 12.90 -1.86
CA PRO A 153 -9.31 13.00 -1.00
C PRO A 153 -9.48 11.74 -0.14
N LYS A 154 -9.65 11.94 1.17
CA LYS A 154 -9.74 10.85 2.14
C LYS A 154 -11.21 10.56 2.45
N HIS A 155 -11.56 9.28 2.47
CA HIS A 155 -12.86 8.81 2.92
C HIS A 155 -12.66 7.89 4.12
N ALA A 156 -13.34 8.18 5.22
CA ALA A 156 -13.33 7.33 6.41
C ALA A 156 -14.49 6.33 6.36
N VAL A 157 -14.21 5.07 6.68
CA VAL A 157 -15.24 4.03 6.88
C VAL A 157 -14.99 3.43 8.26
N ILE A 158 -16.05 3.42 9.08
CA ILE A 158 -16.00 2.92 10.46
C ILE A 158 -16.99 1.77 10.57
N ILE A 159 -16.56 0.69 11.22
CA ILE A 159 -17.42 -0.45 11.57
C ILE A 159 -17.30 -0.62 13.08
N CYS A 160 -18.35 -0.23 13.80
CA CYS A 160 -18.43 -0.29 15.26
C CYS A 160 -19.88 -0.49 15.72
N GLU A 161 -20.08 -0.70 17.01
CA GLU A 161 -21.39 -0.69 17.65
C GLU A 161 -22.05 0.69 17.51
N ALA A 162 -23.38 0.71 17.43
CA ALA A 162 -24.14 1.93 17.16
C ALA A 162 -23.86 3.02 18.20
N GLU A 163 -23.72 2.65 19.47
CA GLU A 163 -23.47 3.57 20.59
C GLU A 163 -22.09 4.24 20.54
N GLN A 164 -21.12 3.66 19.82
CA GLN A 164 -19.78 4.24 19.68
C GLN A 164 -19.63 5.10 18.42
N THR A 165 -20.60 5.06 17.50
CA THR A 165 -20.47 5.65 16.16
C THR A 165 -20.19 7.15 16.22
N GLU A 166 -20.95 7.91 17.01
CA GLU A 166 -20.76 9.36 17.12
C GLU A 166 -19.40 9.72 17.73
N ARG A 167 -19.04 9.06 18.84
CA ARG A 167 -17.76 9.28 19.53
C ARG A 167 -16.58 8.99 18.60
N LEU A 168 -16.54 7.84 17.94
CA LEU A 168 -15.42 7.43 17.09
C LEU A 168 -15.34 8.29 15.81
N SER A 169 -16.49 8.67 15.23
CA SER A 169 -16.53 9.58 14.09
C SER A 169 -15.93 10.93 14.42
N ASN A 170 -16.28 11.50 15.58
CA ASN A 170 -15.73 12.77 16.05
C ASN A 170 -14.22 12.69 16.29
N LEU A 171 -13.72 11.60 16.88
CA LEU A 171 -12.28 11.39 17.07
C LEU A 171 -11.52 11.29 15.74
N ILE A 172 -12.10 10.63 14.74
CA ILE A 172 -11.50 10.57 13.40
C ILE A 172 -11.51 11.95 12.76
N VAL A 173 -12.62 12.68 12.78
CA VAL A 173 -12.64 14.04 12.23
C VAL A 173 -11.59 14.90 12.90
N GLU A 174 -11.52 14.89 14.25
CA GLU A 174 -10.53 15.64 15.03
C GLU A 174 -9.09 15.31 14.64
N SER A 175 -8.74 14.02 14.62
CA SER A 175 -7.39 13.55 14.28
C SER A 175 -6.93 14.04 12.91
N TRP A 176 -7.85 14.19 11.95
CA TRP A 176 -7.53 14.57 10.57
C TRP A 176 -7.75 16.05 10.24
N LYS A 177 -8.19 16.91 11.17
CA LYS A 177 -8.44 18.35 10.91
C LYS A 177 -7.23 19.09 10.36
N ASP A 178 -6.05 18.78 10.89
CA ASP A 178 -4.79 19.46 10.52
C ASP A 178 -4.07 18.80 9.34
N SER A 179 -4.62 17.70 8.79
CA SER A 179 -4.03 17.01 7.64
C SER A 179 -4.29 17.82 6.36
N GLN A 180 -3.44 18.81 6.10
CA GLN A 180 -3.44 19.50 4.81
C GLN A 180 -2.90 18.56 3.74
N ALA A 181 -3.73 18.25 2.74
CA ALA A 181 -3.26 17.58 1.53
C ALA A 181 -2.17 18.46 0.90
N PRO A 182 -0.93 17.95 0.69
CA PRO A 182 0.07 18.71 -0.03
C PRO A 182 -0.47 19.02 -1.42
N LYS A 183 -0.40 20.29 -1.84
CA LYS A 183 -0.83 20.69 -3.19
C LYS A 183 0.02 19.94 -4.20
N ILE A 184 -0.60 19.07 -4.98
CA ILE A 184 0.06 18.42 -6.11
C ILE A 184 0.41 19.54 -7.11
N ALA A 185 1.69 19.72 -7.39
CA ALA A 185 2.12 20.58 -8.50
C ALA A 185 1.56 19.97 -9.79
N GLU A 186 0.67 20.69 -10.46
CA GLU A 186 0.16 20.31 -11.78
C GLU A 186 1.35 20.13 -12.73
N GLN A 187 1.47 18.93 -13.30
CA GLN A 187 2.32 18.62 -14.46
C GLN A 187 1.41 18.31 -15.63
#